data_AF-A0A3C1KVP1-F1
#
_entry.id   AF-A0A3C1KVP1-F1
#
_cell.length_a   1.000
_cell.length_b   1.000
_cell.length_c   1.000
_cell.angle_alpha   90.00
_cell.angle_beta   90.00
_cell.angle_gamma   90.00
#
_symmetry.space_group_name_H-M   'P 1'
#
loop_
_entity.id
_entity.type
_entity.pdbx_description
1 polymer ?
#
loop_
_entity_poly.entity_id
_entity_poly.type
_entity_poly.pdbx_seq_one_letter_code
_entity_poly.pdbx_strand_id
1 'polypeptide(L)'
;QSDSSQSDSGTQDTQSPTCTYNLSTIAGSGSVGKQDGKGDLARFNSPRGLFWSTAGHLIVADRSNHRIRKMTTDGTVSTLAGSGLGSDVGVKGKFAYPGGVFEKAGVIWIADASNDQVRKLSGGVISVVAGIGIQGNSD
;
A
#
# COMPACT_ATOMS: atom_id res chain seq x y z
N GLN A 1 55.64 -35.38 32.45
CA GLN A 1 54.52 -36.01 33.16
C GLN A 1 53.82 -34.87 33.89
N SER A 2 52.75 -34.31 33.28
CA SER A 2 51.32 -34.66 33.53
C SER A 2 50.86 -34.09 34.88
N ASP A 3 49.71 -33.45 35.08
CA ASP A 3 48.55 -33.03 34.28
C ASP A 3 47.59 -32.33 35.29
N SER A 4 46.73 -31.43 34.79
CA SER A 4 45.42 -31.00 35.32
C SER A 4 45.37 -30.26 36.69
N SER A 5 44.62 -29.18 36.88
CA SER A 5 43.28 -28.89 36.36
C SER A 5 43.03 -27.37 36.25
N GLN A 6 42.78 -26.86 35.04
CA GLN A 6 42.08 -25.59 34.87
C GLN A 6 40.58 -25.86 34.96
N SER A 7 39.90 -25.21 35.91
CA SER A 7 38.46 -25.17 35.98
C SER A 7 37.92 -24.31 34.84
N ASP A 8 37.23 -24.96 33.91
CA ASP A 8 36.34 -24.35 32.96
C ASP A 8 35.21 -23.63 33.71
N SER A 9 35.25 -22.29 33.69
CA SER A 9 34.08 -21.46 33.90
C SER A 9 33.84 -20.65 32.64
N GLY A 10 33.50 -21.36 31.55
CA GLY A 10 32.99 -20.77 30.33
C GLY A 10 31.84 -19.82 30.62
N THR A 11 32.12 -18.52 30.56
CA THR A 11 31.09 -17.51 30.37
C THR A 11 30.50 -17.76 28.99
N GLN A 12 29.31 -18.35 28.93
CA GLN A 12 28.51 -18.25 27.70
C GLN A 12 28.24 -16.77 27.46
N ASP A 13 28.84 -16.23 26.40
CA ASP A 13 28.51 -14.94 25.85
C ASP A 13 27.07 -14.99 25.33
N THR A 14 26.13 -14.48 26.14
CA THR A 14 24.70 -14.44 25.81
C THR A 14 24.30 -13.18 25.07
N GLN A 15 25.14 -12.64 24.16
CA GLN A 15 24.66 -11.60 23.26
C GLN A 15 23.84 -12.23 22.13
N SER A 16 22.54 -12.34 22.38
CA SER A 16 21.56 -12.54 21.30
C SER A 16 21.75 -11.44 20.25
N PRO A 17 21.85 -11.77 18.95
CA PRO A 17 22.12 -10.76 17.93
C PRO A 17 21.01 -9.71 17.93
N THR A 18 21.38 -8.45 18.12
CA THR A 18 20.44 -7.34 18.02
C THR A 18 20.07 -7.16 16.55
N CYS A 19 18.82 -7.43 16.21
CA CYS A 19 18.30 -7.09 14.89
C CYS A 19 18.06 -5.58 14.86
N THR A 20 18.98 -4.83 14.24
CA THR A 20 18.80 -3.40 13.99
C THR A 20 17.86 -3.22 12.79
N TYR A 21 16.65 -2.74 13.07
CA TYR A 21 15.70 -2.32 12.03
C TYR A 21 15.93 -0.86 11.66
N ASN A 22 16.27 -0.60 10.41
CA ASN A 22 16.34 0.77 9.89
C ASN A 22 14.94 1.24 9.46
N LEU A 23 14.45 2.32 10.08
CA LEU A 23 13.22 2.98 9.67
C LEU A 23 13.55 4.18 8.77
N SER A 24 12.96 4.21 7.58
CA SER A 24 13.08 5.35 6.67
C SER A 24 11.76 5.63 5.96
N THR A 25 11.56 6.90 5.62
CA THR A 25 10.46 7.33 4.75
C THR A 25 10.90 7.22 3.31
N ILE A 26 10.19 6.40 2.52
CA ILE A 26 10.48 6.21 1.08
C ILE A 26 9.76 7.26 0.23
N ALA A 27 8.52 7.62 0.59
CA ALA A 27 7.74 8.66 -0.08
C ALA A 27 6.70 9.28 0.86
N GLY A 28 6.36 10.54 0.60
CA GLY A 28 5.40 11.31 1.39
C GLY A 28 6.07 12.45 2.15
N SER A 29 5.59 13.67 1.92
CA SER A 29 6.11 14.88 2.58
C SER A 29 5.69 15.06 4.05
N GLY A 30 4.83 14.18 4.57
CA GLY A 30 4.13 14.38 5.85
C GLY A 30 3.01 15.42 5.81
N SER A 31 2.82 16.14 4.70
CA SER A 31 1.72 17.09 4.50
C SER A 31 0.61 16.48 3.65
N VAL A 32 -0.63 16.74 4.03
CA VAL A 32 -1.80 16.32 3.25
C VAL A 32 -1.75 16.89 1.84
N GLY A 33 -1.99 16.04 0.85
CA GLY A 33 -2.10 16.45 -0.55
C GLY A 33 -2.12 15.25 -1.49
N LYS A 34 -2.21 15.51 -2.80
CA LYS A 34 -2.34 14.48 -3.85
C LYS A 34 -1.26 14.57 -4.93
N GLN A 35 -0.18 15.29 -4.64
CA GLN A 35 0.90 15.56 -5.58
C GLN A 35 1.64 14.25 -5.91
N ASP A 36 1.82 13.99 -7.20
CA ASP A 36 2.75 12.97 -7.71
C ASP A 36 4.18 13.53 -7.63
N GLY A 37 5.17 12.65 -7.48
CA GLY A 37 6.56 13.07 -7.29
C GLY A 37 7.42 11.97 -6.69
N LYS A 38 8.71 12.24 -6.52
CA LYS A 38 9.67 11.33 -5.90
C LYS A 38 9.91 11.70 -4.44
N GLY A 39 9.93 10.71 -3.56
CA GLY A 39 10.28 10.90 -2.15
C GLY A 39 9.34 11.85 -1.43
N ASP A 40 9.91 12.89 -0.83
CA ASP A 40 9.22 13.95 -0.09
C ASP A 40 8.42 14.92 -0.98
N LEU A 41 8.59 14.89 -2.30
CA LEU A 41 7.75 15.66 -3.23
C LEU A 41 6.35 15.05 -3.39
N ALA A 42 6.22 13.74 -3.18
CA ALA A 42 4.94 13.06 -3.23
C ALA A 42 4.10 13.42 -2.00
N ARG A 43 2.79 13.58 -2.19
CA ARG A 43 1.84 13.79 -1.08
C ARG A 43 0.72 12.76 -1.14
N PHE A 44 0.31 12.34 0.05
CA PHE A 44 -0.79 11.43 0.30
C PHE A 44 -1.80 12.08 1.25
N ASN A 45 -2.99 11.50 1.34
CA ASN A 45 -4.00 11.87 2.31
C ASN A 45 -4.66 10.60 2.88
N SER A 46 -4.24 10.23 4.09
CA SER A 46 -4.74 9.05 4.81
C SER A 46 -4.66 7.75 3.99
N PRO A 47 -3.49 7.34 3.47
CA PRO A 47 -3.37 6.08 2.75
C PRO A 47 -3.73 4.90 3.67
N ARG A 48 -4.50 3.92 3.18
CA ARG A 48 -5.02 2.81 4.03
C ARG A 48 -4.71 1.40 3.55
N GLY A 49 -4.62 1.18 2.25
CA GLY A 49 -4.32 -0.13 1.67
C GLY A 49 -3.05 -0.08 0.85
N LEU A 50 -2.25 -1.13 0.93
CA LEU A 50 -1.04 -1.29 0.14
C LEU A 50 -0.87 -2.73 -0.32
N PHE A 51 -0.34 -2.90 -1.53
CA PHE A 51 -0.05 -4.22 -2.10
C PHE A 51 1.17 -4.15 -3.04
N TRP A 52 2.07 -5.12 -2.95
CA TRP A 52 3.19 -5.25 -3.89
C TRP A 52 2.73 -5.94 -5.16
N SER A 53 2.74 -5.21 -6.28
CA SER A 53 2.41 -5.78 -7.58
C SER A 53 3.46 -6.79 -8.05
N THR A 54 3.08 -7.67 -8.97
CA THR A 54 4.00 -8.63 -9.60
C THR A 54 5.10 -7.94 -10.42
N ALA A 55 4.94 -6.65 -10.74
CA ALA A 55 5.93 -5.82 -11.41
C ALA A 55 6.92 -5.14 -10.44
N GLY A 56 6.83 -5.39 -9.13
CA GLY A 56 7.74 -4.79 -8.15
C GLY A 56 7.41 -3.33 -7.81
N HIS A 57 6.14 -2.95 -7.87
CA HIS A 57 5.69 -1.63 -7.46
C HIS A 57 4.69 -1.73 -6.31
N LEU A 58 4.70 -0.75 -5.41
CA LEU A 58 3.69 -0.66 -4.37
C LEU A 58 2.45 0.04 -4.92
N ILE A 59 1.31 -0.64 -4.89
CA ILE A 59 0.00 -0.05 -5.16
C ILE A 59 -0.55 0.47 -3.84
N VAL A 60 -1.04 1.71 -3.83
CA VAL A 60 -1.49 2.39 -2.61
C VAL A 60 -2.90 2.94 -2.82
N ALA A 61 -3.82 2.61 -1.90
CA ALA A 61 -5.10 3.30 -1.78
C ALA A 61 -4.92 4.59 -0.99
N ASP A 62 -4.89 5.70 -1.72
CA ASP A 62 -4.79 7.05 -1.17
C ASP A 62 -6.21 7.56 -0.86
N ARG A 63 -6.73 7.04 0.24
CA ARG A 63 -8.17 6.99 0.55
C ARG A 63 -8.85 8.34 0.47
N SER A 64 -8.35 9.34 1.19
CA SER A 64 -9.02 10.65 1.28
C SER A 64 -8.73 11.53 0.06
N ASN A 65 -7.85 11.09 -0.85
CA ASN A 65 -7.69 11.69 -2.17
C ASN A 65 -8.51 10.99 -3.26
N HIS A 66 -9.24 9.91 -2.91
CA HIS A 66 -10.06 9.14 -3.84
C HIS A 66 -9.24 8.54 -5.00
N ARG A 67 -8.03 8.07 -4.70
CA ARG A 67 -7.04 7.63 -5.71
C ARG A 67 -6.43 6.28 -5.41
N ILE A 68 -6.09 5.60 -6.50
CA ILE A 68 -5.12 4.50 -6.48
C ILE A 68 -3.81 5.04 -7.04
N ARG A 69 -2.75 4.91 -6.25
CA ARG A 69 -1.40 5.39 -6.57
C ARG A 69 -0.49 4.19 -6.80
N LYS A 70 0.57 4.39 -7.57
CA LYS A 70 1.68 3.46 -7.75
C LYS A 70 2.95 4.12 -7.26
N MET A 71 3.75 3.39 -6.51
CA MET A 71 5.08 3.79 -6.06
C MET A 71 6.12 2.77 -6.51
N THR A 72 7.18 3.21 -7.15
CA THR A 72 8.37 2.40 -7.43
C THR A 72 9.22 2.22 -6.17
N THR A 73 10.14 1.26 -6.18
CA THR A 73 11.06 1.04 -5.04
C THR A 73 12.00 2.22 -4.77
N ASP A 74 12.23 3.10 -5.76
CA ASP A 74 13.00 4.33 -5.62
C ASP A 74 12.18 5.53 -5.09
N GLY A 75 10.92 5.30 -4.70
CA GLY A 75 10.04 6.31 -4.12
C GLY A 75 9.33 7.22 -5.12
N THR A 76 9.33 6.91 -6.41
CA THR A 76 8.56 7.66 -7.41
C THR A 76 7.09 7.29 -7.35
N VAL A 77 6.23 8.25 -7.01
CA VAL A 77 4.78 8.09 -6.87
C VAL A 77 4.06 8.69 -8.08
N SER A 78 3.11 7.93 -8.63
CA SER A 78 2.22 8.34 -9.72
C SER A 78 0.77 7.93 -9.46
N THR A 79 -0.19 8.68 -9.99
CA THR A 79 -1.61 8.32 -9.92
C THR A 79 -1.97 7.33 -11.04
N LEU A 80 -2.54 6.18 -10.69
CA LEU A 80 -3.04 5.19 -11.65
C LEU A 80 -4.49 5.46 -12.05
N ALA A 81 -5.34 5.79 -11.07
CA ALA A 81 -6.77 6.00 -11.26
C ALA A 81 -7.38 6.82 -10.10
N GLY A 82 -8.62 7.28 -10.29
CA GLY A 82 -9.33 8.11 -9.32
C GLY A 82 -9.22 9.60 -9.67
N SER A 83 -10.16 10.10 -10.47
CA SER A 83 -10.22 11.52 -10.83
C SER A 83 -10.81 12.40 -9.72
N GLY A 84 -11.45 11.80 -8.72
CA GLY A 84 -12.02 12.48 -7.57
C GLY A 84 -13.04 11.60 -6.85
N LEU A 85 -13.80 12.22 -5.94
CA LEU A 85 -14.91 11.59 -5.23
C LEU A 85 -16.06 11.27 -6.19
N GLY A 86 -16.55 10.02 -6.17
CA GLY A 86 -17.72 9.57 -6.93
C GLY A 86 -17.67 8.08 -7.23
N SER A 87 -18.53 7.63 -8.15
CA SER A 87 -18.68 6.22 -8.53
C SER A 87 -18.51 5.96 -10.04
N ASP A 88 -18.19 7.00 -10.83
CA ASP A 88 -18.04 6.91 -12.28
C ASP A 88 -17.01 5.83 -12.67
N VAL A 89 -17.37 4.97 -13.62
CA VAL A 89 -16.50 3.94 -14.21
C VAL A 89 -15.80 4.47 -15.47
N GLY A 90 -14.97 3.63 -16.11
CA GLY A 90 -14.27 3.99 -17.34
C GLY A 90 -12.85 4.50 -17.11
N VAL A 91 -12.27 5.11 -18.14
CA VAL A 91 -10.94 5.74 -18.08
C VAL A 91 -11.00 6.92 -17.11
N LYS A 92 -10.08 6.96 -16.14
CA LYS A 92 -10.08 7.98 -15.06
C LYS A 92 -11.39 8.02 -14.25
N GLY A 93 -12.04 6.88 -14.05
CA GLY A 93 -13.21 6.83 -13.16
C GLY A 93 -12.91 7.33 -11.72
N LYS A 94 -13.95 7.40 -10.91
CA LYS A 94 -13.94 7.99 -9.57
C LYS A 94 -14.05 6.90 -8.50
N PHE A 95 -13.65 7.26 -7.28
CA PHE A 95 -13.77 6.40 -6.11
C PHE A 95 -14.37 7.17 -4.93
N ALA A 96 -14.96 6.47 -3.96
CA ALA A 96 -15.39 7.02 -2.69
C ALA A 96 -14.65 6.29 -1.55
N TYR A 97 -13.54 6.88 -1.12
CA TYR A 97 -12.72 6.41 -0.02
C TYR A 97 -12.21 4.96 -0.21
N PRO A 98 -11.40 4.69 -1.26
CA PRO A 98 -10.87 3.36 -1.50
C PRO A 98 -10.03 2.88 -0.31
N GLY A 99 -10.17 1.60 0.03
CA GLY A 99 -9.56 0.96 1.19
C GLY A 99 -8.53 -0.09 0.80
N GLY A 100 -8.94 -1.36 0.75
CA GLY A 100 -8.07 -2.47 0.37
C GLY A 100 -7.75 -2.48 -1.13
N VAL A 101 -6.54 -2.91 -1.46
CA VAL A 101 -6.07 -3.13 -2.83
C VAL A 101 -5.37 -4.48 -2.95
N PHE A 102 -5.52 -5.12 -4.11
CA PHE A 102 -4.85 -6.37 -4.47
C PHE A 102 -4.55 -6.37 -5.97
N GLU A 103 -3.43 -6.95 -6.40
CA GLU A 103 -3.07 -7.06 -7.81
C GLU A 103 -2.73 -8.50 -8.19
N LYS A 104 -3.15 -8.91 -9.38
CA LYS A 104 -2.82 -10.19 -10.01
C LYS A 104 -2.99 -10.07 -11.52
N ALA A 105 -1.95 -10.46 -12.26
CA ALA A 105 -1.94 -10.48 -13.72
C ALA A 105 -2.31 -9.13 -14.37
N GLY A 106 -1.84 -8.02 -13.79
CA GLY A 106 -2.06 -6.66 -14.29
C GLY A 106 -3.45 -6.08 -14.00
N VAL A 107 -4.28 -6.79 -13.23
CA VAL A 107 -5.58 -6.30 -12.75
C VAL A 107 -5.44 -5.91 -11.29
N ILE A 108 -5.91 -4.71 -10.95
CA ILE A 108 -5.96 -4.24 -9.56
C ILE A 108 -7.41 -4.31 -9.10
N TRP A 109 -7.69 -5.02 -8.01
CA TRP A 109 -8.97 -5.01 -7.31
C TRP A 109 -8.92 -3.98 -6.19
N ILE A 110 -10.02 -3.24 -6.03
CA ILE A 110 -10.15 -2.13 -5.11
C ILE A 110 -11.45 -2.31 -4.33
N ALA A 111 -11.36 -2.31 -3.00
CA ALA A 111 -12.52 -2.09 -2.15
C ALA A 111 -12.83 -0.59 -2.14
N ASP A 112 -13.89 -0.18 -2.85
CA ASP A 112 -14.34 1.21 -2.89
C ASP A 112 -15.38 1.46 -1.79
N ALA A 113 -14.86 1.75 -0.60
CA ALA A 113 -15.54 1.47 0.65
C ALA A 113 -16.83 2.26 0.88
N SER A 114 -16.97 3.48 0.35
CA SER A 114 -18.20 4.26 0.49
C SER A 114 -19.11 4.21 -0.73
N ASN A 115 -18.75 3.41 -1.73
CA ASN A 115 -19.63 3.05 -2.83
C ASN A 115 -20.16 1.61 -2.68
N ASP A 116 -19.85 0.92 -1.58
CA ASP A 116 -20.23 -0.47 -1.31
C ASP A 116 -19.92 -1.42 -2.48
N GLN A 117 -18.79 -1.15 -3.13
CA GLN A 117 -18.41 -1.79 -4.39
C GLN A 117 -16.99 -2.34 -4.32
N VAL A 118 -16.82 -3.54 -4.86
CA VAL A 118 -15.51 -4.02 -5.29
C VAL A 118 -15.36 -3.64 -6.75
N ARG A 119 -14.36 -2.82 -7.06
CA ARG A 119 -14.02 -2.42 -8.42
C ARG A 119 -12.74 -3.11 -8.89
N LYS A 120 -12.56 -3.19 -10.20
CA LYS A 120 -11.27 -3.52 -10.81
C LYS A 120 -10.79 -2.40 -11.72
N LEU A 121 -9.48 -2.20 -11.73
CA LEU A 121 -8.74 -1.40 -12.69
C LEU A 121 -7.93 -2.33 -13.59
N SER A 122 -8.22 -2.33 -14.89
CA SER A 122 -7.50 -3.13 -15.88
C SER A 122 -7.32 -2.29 -17.14
N GLY A 123 -6.09 -2.22 -17.66
CA GLY A 123 -5.78 -1.40 -18.84
C GLY A 123 -6.17 0.08 -18.69
N GLY A 124 -6.14 0.63 -17.47
CA GLY A 124 -6.55 2.01 -17.19
C GLY A 124 -8.06 2.24 -17.06
N VAL A 125 -8.87 1.20 -17.18
CA VAL A 125 -10.34 1.26 -17.12
C VAL A 125 -10.84 0.73 -15.78
N ILE A 126 -11.67 1.52 -15.09
CA ILE A 126 -12.39 1.10 -13.89
C ILE A 126 -13.70 0.41 -14.27
N SER A 127 -14.01 -0.72 -13.65
CA SER A 127 -15.32 -1.40 -13.74
C SER A 127 -15.74 -1.99 -12.39
N VAL A 128 -17.04 -2.22 -12.21
CA VAL A 128 -17.58 -2.87 -11.00
C VAL A 128 -17.43 -4.39 -11.15
N VAL A 129 -16.95 -5.04 -10.10
CA VAL A 129 -16.83 -6.50 -9.99
C VAL A 129 -17.95 -7.06 -9.12
N ALA A 130 -18.24 -6.39 -8.01
CA ALA A 130 -19.30 -6.76 -7.07
C ALA A 130 -19.84 -5.53 -6.33
N GLY A 131 -21.05 -5.66 -5.78
CA GLY A 131 -21.78 -4.59 -5.09
C GLY A 131 -22.65 -3.77 -6.05
N ILE A 132 -23.96 -3.71 -5.78
CA ILE A 132 -24.92 -2.93 -6.59
C ILE A 132 -24.96 -1.44 -6.22
N GLY A 133 -24.08 -0.99 -5.32
CA GLY A 133 -24.05 0.40 -4.84
C GLY A 133 -25.12 0.72 -3.79
N ILE A 134 -25.65 -0.30 -3.10
CA ILE A 134 -26.57 -0.15 -1.96
C ILE A 134 -25.83 -0.64 -0.71
N GLN A 135 -25.80 0.20 0.34
CA GLN A 135 -25.24 -0.15 1.64
C GLN A 135 -26.05 -1.30 2.24
N GLY A 136 -25.40 -2.43 2.50
CA GLY A 136 -26.05 -3.64 2.98
C GLY A 136 -26.58 -3.49 4.39
N ASN A 137 -27.90 -3.55 4.55
CA ASN A 137 -28.54 -4.20 5.69
C ASN A 137 -29.91 -4.72 5.27
N SER A 138 -29.96 -5.97 4.82
CA SER A 138 -31.23 -6.70 4.66
C SER A 138 -31.03 -8.17 5.03
N ASP A 139 -30.36 -8.39 6.17
CA ASP A 139 -30.54 -9.62 6.94
C ASP A 139 -31.69 -9.40 7.93
#